data_AF-A0A7Y5QZX4-F1
#
_entry.id   AF-A0A7Y5QZX4-F1
#
_cell.length_a   1.000
_cell.length_b   1.000
_cell.length_c   1.000
_cell.angle_alpha   90.00
_cell.angle_beta   90.00
_cell.angle_gamma   90.00
#
_symmetry.space_group_name_H-M   'P 1'
#
loop_
_entity.id
_entity.type
_entity.pdbx_description
1 polymer ?
#
loop_
_entity_poly.entity_id
_entity_poly.type
_entity_poly.pdbx_seq_one_letter_code
_entity_poly.pdbx_strand_id
1 'polypeptide(L)' 'MMVCRSCGKEERASEGYPCVDCGTFICMICSFRGVTLCKVCQELRDEQSGDTGRK' A
#
# COMPACT_ATOMS: atom_id res chain seq x y z
N MET A 1 -11.57 2.34 14.67
CA MET A 1 -10.75 1.18 14.25
C MET A 1 -10.35 1.44 12.81
N MET A 2 -9.07 1.34 12.48
CA MET A 2 -8.57 1.66 11.13
C MET A 2 -8.35 0.36 10.33
N VAL A 3 -8.64 0.36 9.04
CA VAL A 3 -8.47 -0.83 8.18
C VAL A 3 -7.28 -0.61 7.24
N CYS A 4 -6.28 -1.49 7.30
CA CYS A 4 -5.12 -1.43 6.42
C CYS A 4 -5.53 -1.59 4.95
N ARG A 5 -5.19 -0.61 4.11
CA ARG A 5 -5.50 -0.66 2.66
C ARG A 5 -4.53 -1.51 1.84
N SER A 6 -3.52 -2.09 2.50
CA SER A 6 -2.69 -3.13 1.91
C SER A 6 -3.20 -4.54 2.25
N CYS A 7 -3.34 -4.88 3.54
CA CYS A 7 -3.67 -6.25 3.96
C CYS A 7 -5.12 -6.49 4.41
N GLY A 8 -5.96 -5.44 4.48
CA GLY A 8 -7.38 -5.55 4.84
C GLY A 8 -7.68 -5.82 6.31
N LYS A 9 -6.66 -5.93 7.18
CA LYS A 9 -6.85 -6.17 8.61
C LYS A 9 -7.24 -4.90 9.37
N GLU A 10 -8.16 -5.05 10.31
CA GLU A 10 -8.47 -4.03 11.30
C GLU A 10 -7.31 -3.87 12.29
N GLU A 11 -7.03 -2.63 12.63
CA GLU A 11 -5.92 -2.25 13.49
C GLU A 11 -6.40 -1.16 14.45
N ARG A 12 -5.93 -1.24 15.69
CA ARG A 12 -6.20 -0.26 16.75
C ARG A 12 -4.95 0.58 16.96
N ALA A 13 -4.76 1.52 16.04
CA ALA A 13 -3.75 2.56 16.17
C ALA A 13 -4.41 3.94 16.15
N SER A 14 -3.80 4.86 16.89
CA SER A 14 -4.14 6.28 16.86
C SER A 14 -3.56 6.97 15.63
N GLU A 15 -2.50 6.40 15.05
CA GLU A 15 -1.76 6.92 13.90
C GLU A 15 -1.37 5.78 12.96
N GLY A 16 -1.20 6.06 11.67
CA GLY A 16 -0.89 5.05 10.66
C GLY A 16 0.27 5.42 9.78
N TYR A 17 0.70 4.44 8.97
CA TYR A 17 1.74 4.64 7.96
C TYR A 17 1.07 4.94 6.62
N PRO A 18 1.25 6.13 6.04
CA PRO A 18 0.57 6.49 4.80
C PRO A 18 1.17 5.74 3.61
N CYS A 19 0.31 5.31 2.69
CA CYS A 19 0.71 4.93 1.34
C CYS A 19 1.48 6.09 0.69
N VAL A 20 2.65 5.80 0.10
CA VAL A 20 3.51 6.85 -0.48
C VAL A 20 2.90 7.55 -1.69
N ASP A 21 1.92 6.93 -2.36
CA ASP A 21 1.29 7.51 -3.55
C ASP A 21 -0.01 8.27 -3.25
N CYS A 22 -0.85 7.75 -2.34
CA CYS A 22 -2.19 8.29 -2.12
C CYS A 22 -2.50 8.65 -0.66
N GLY A 23 -1.53 8.51 0.24
CA GLY A 23 -1.67 8.88 1.66
C GLY A 23 -2.60 7.99 2.48
N THR A 24 -3.19 6.95 1.87
CA THR A 24 -4.15 6.09 2.58
C THR A 24 -3.49 5.22 3.64
N PHE A 25 -4.25 4.84 4.67
CA PHE A 25 -3.71 4.11 5.83
C PHE A 25 -3.17 2.72 5.48
N ILE A 26 -1.96 2.44 5.95
CA ILE A 26 -1.31 1.13 6.00
C ILE A 26 -0.93 0.86 7.47
N CYS A 27 -1.15 -0.37 7.94
CA CYS A 27 -0.85 -0.73 9.33
C CYS A 27 0.67 -0.88 9.58
N MET A 28 1.07 -0.77 10.84
CA MET A 28 2.46 -0.92 11.29
C MET A 28 3.10 -2.25 10.83
N ILE A 29 2.34 -3.34 10.87
CA ILE A 29 2.83 -4.66 10.46
C ILE A 29 3.21 -4.69 8.96
N CYS A 30 2.43 -4.04 8.11
CA CYS A 30 2.75 -3.90 6.69
C CYS A 30 3.97 -3.00 6.49
N SER A 31 4.04 -1.88 7.22
CA SER A 31 5.20 -0.98 7.19
C SER A 31 6.50 -1.70 7.59
N PHE A 32 6.51 -2.47 8.67
CA PHE A 32 7.68 -3.27 9.08
C PHE A 32 8.07 -4.37 8.09
N ARG A 33 7.13 -4.82 7.24
CA ARG A 33 7.42 -5.75 6.14
C ARG A 33 7.92 -5.04 4.88
N GLY A 34 8.15 -3.73 4.94
CA GLY A 34 8.62 -2.92 3.82
C GLY A 34 7.51 -2.51 2.85
N VAL A 35 6.24 -2.71 3.21
CA VAL A 35 5.13 -2.29 2.34
C VAL A 35 4.90 -0.78 2.49
N THR A 36 5.12 -0.06 1.40
CA THR A 36 4.95 1.40 1.32
C THR A 36 3.74 1.82 0.50
N LEU A 37 3.09 0.88 -0.19
CA LEU A 37 1.96 1.13 -1.10
C LEU A 37 0.71 0.37 -0.64
N CYS A 38 -0.46 0.98 -0.87
CA CYS A 38 -1.71 0.26 -0.76
C CYS A 38 -1.88 -0.67 -1.96
N LYS A 39 -2.82 -1.63 -1.86
CA LYS A 39 -3.01 -2.65 -2.90
C LYS A 39 -3.24 -2.02 -4.29
N VAL A 40 -4.10 -1.00 -4.35
CA VAL A 40 -4.44 -0.30 -5.60
C VAL A 40 -3.22 0.41 -6.20
N CYS A 41 -2.44 1.13 -5.41
CA CYS A 41 -1.25 1.83 -5.92
C CYS A 41 -0.15 0.85 -6.36
N GLN A 42 -0.01 -0.29 -5.68
CA GLN A 42 0.90 -1.35 -6.11
C GLN A 42 0.49 -1.90 -7.49
N GLU A 43 -0.80 -2.24 -7.66
CA GLU A 43 -1.33 -2.74 -8.93
C GLU A 43 -1.07 -1.76 -10.09
N LEU A 44 -1.35 -0.46 -9.89
CA LEU A 44 -1.09 0.58 -10.89
C LEU A 44 0.40 0.72 -11.27
N ARG A 45 1.32 0.53 -10.33
CA ARG A 45 2.77 0.57 -10.60
C ARG A 45 3.27 -0.68 -11.30
N ASP A 46 2.70 -1.83 -10.95
CA ASP A 46 3.03 -3.10 -11.60
C ASP A 46 2.58 -3.07 -13.07
N GLU A 47 1.40 -2.51 -13.35
CA GLU A 47 0.90 -2.28 -14.72
C GLU A 47 1.81 -1.33 -15.52
N GLN A 48 2.34 -0.28 -14.90
CA GLN A 48 3.27 0.66 -15.55
C GLN A 48 4.67 0.07 -15.79
N SER A 49 5.07 -0.93 -14.99
CA SER A 49 6.38 -1.58 -15.14
C SER A 49 6.39 -2.63 -16.27
N GLY A 50 5.22 -3.02 -16.78
CA GLY A 50 5.03 -4.06 -17.79
C GLY A 50 5.06 -3.60 -19.27
N ASP A 51 5.19 -2.31 -19.56
CA ASP A 51 4.99 -1.77 -20.93
C ASP A 51 6.28 -1.61 -21.77
N THR A 52 7.48 -1.77 -21.22
CA THR A 52 8.74 -1.55 -21.98
C THR A 52 9.15 -2.66 -22.95
N GLY A 53 8.21 -3.44 -23.50
CA GLY A 53 8.50 -4.72 -24.16
C GLY A 53 7.83 -5.01 -25.50
N ARG A 54 7.33 -4.01 -26.25
CA ARG A 54 6.82 -4.27 -27.61
C ARG A 54 7.15 -3.15 -28.61
N LYS A 55 8.37 -3.17 -29.12
CA LYS A 55 8.71 -2.65 -30.45
C LYS A 55 9.55 -3.70 -31.16
#